data_AF-A0A7C6XH95-F1
#
_entry.id   AF-A0A7C6XH95-F1
#
_cell.length_a   1.000
_cell.length_b   1.000
_cell.length_c   1.000
_cell.angle_alpha   90.00
_cell.angle_beta   90.00
_cell.angle_gamma   90.00
#
_symmetry.space_group_name_H-M   'P 1'
#
loop_
_entity.id
_entity.type
_entity.pdbx_description
1 polymer ?
#
loop_
_entity_poly.entity_id
_entity_poly.type
_entity_poly.pdbx_seq_one_letter_code
_entity_poly.pdbx_strand_id
1 'polypeptide(L)'
;SLAGAPVRAGDGQARFQPLSLVFRVAGVHFEALLNFAEENPGEFLLAESPVMPTDPRECARRLRERGYPYLALSAAGSLLGPRIRDGSVFPCTAFFLTPTSLAKRELCVNATRLADVDATDPDRRSEAYASLAAQAEAALRFMKAKLPGCQEIVLSAVAHRVGVRETRRIHGEQTLNTEAVIEGQDAPDGVARGAHHVDIHGSGTHQVRIPVRDGGSYAIPFGCLIPRGLRNLLAAGRCLSSSREANGSARVMGTCLATGEAAGTAAALAAARGLNDIHQLPVADLRDALSAQGAIL
;
A
#
# COMPACT_ATOMS: atom_id res chain seq x y z
N SER A 1 -20.37 10.79 11.13
CA SER A 1 -19.35 10.03 11.90
C SER A 1 -20.08 9.19 12.94
N LEU A 2 -19.80 7.88 13.03
CA LEU A 2 -20.54 6.96 13.92
C LEU A 2 -20.36 7.27 15.42
N ALA A 3 -19.30 8.02 15.78
CA ALA A 3 -19.02 8.44 17.16
C ALA A 3 -18.94 9.98 17.30
N GLY A 4 -19.45 10.74 16.33
CA GLY A 4 -19.45 12.21 16.37
C GLY A 4 -18.12 12.91 16.05
N ALA A 5 -16.98 12.21 16.06
CA ALA A 5 -15.67 12.82 15.73
C ALA A 5 -15.60 13.31 14.26
N PRO A 6 -14.99 14.47 13.99
CA PRO A 6 -14.81 14.98 12.64
C PRO A 6 -13.86 14.09 11.82
N VAL A 7 -14.15 13.94 10.52
CA VAL A 7 -13.37 13.12 9.57
C VAL A 7 -13.16 13.87 8.26
N ARG A 8 -12.06 13.57 7.56
CA ARG A 8 -11.79 13.98 6.17
C ARG A 8 -11.93 12.76 5.26
N ALA A 9 -12.58 12.91 4.11
CA ALA A 9 -12.73 11.85 3.12
C ALA A 9 -12.04 12.24 1.80
N GLY A 10 -11.29 11.30 1.22
CA GLY A 10 -10.61 11.53 -0.06
C GLY A 10 -9.70 12.75 -0.02
N ASP A 11 -9.81 13.60 -1.03
CA ASP A 11 -9.15 14.92 -1.11
C ASP A 11 -10.02 16.10 -0.64
N GLY A 12 -11.19 15.83 -0.05
CA GLY A 12 -12.16 16.86 0.31
C GLY A 12 -13.14 17.23 -0.81
N GLN A 13 -12.96 16.71 -2.03
CA GLN A 13 -13.87 16.86 -3.17
C GLN A 13 -14.49 15.52 -3.60
N ALA A 14 -14.55 14.55 -2.68
CA ALA A 14 -15.04 13.19 -2.90
C ALA A 14 -14.29 12.42 -4.02
N ARG A 15 -13.03 12.78 -4.32
CA ARG A 15 -12.16 11.97 -5.16
C ARG A 15 -11.32 11.03 -4.30
N PHE A 16 -11.21 9.79 -4.73
CA PHE A 16 -10.61 8.71 -3.95
C PHE A 16 -9.51 8.02 -4.75
N GLN A 17 -8.45 7.61 -4.04
CA GLN A 17 -7.44 6.75 -4.65
C GLN A 17 -8.06 5.42 -5.13
N PRO A 18 -7.57 4.85 -6.24
CA PRO A 18 -8.19 3.71 -6.87
C PRO A 18 -8.36 2.48 -5.98
N LEU A 19 -9.49 1.80 -6.20
CA LEU A 19 -9.72 0.44 -5.77
C LEU A 19 -8.94 -0.53 -6.65
N SER A 20 -8.63 -1.71 -6.10
CA SER A 20 -8.06 -2.83 -6.86
C SER A 20 -8.65 -4.16 -6.43
N LEU A 21 -8.58 -5.14 -7.31
CA LEU A 21 -8.87 -6.54 -7.04
C LEU A 21 -7.64 -7.36 -7.44
N VAL A 22 -6.96 -7.90 -6.44
CA VAL A 22 -5.81 -8.78 -6.68
C VAL A 22 -6.30 -10.19 -6.96
N PHE A 23 -5.55 -10.90 -7.78
CA PHE A 23 -5.81 -12.30 -8.11
C PHE A 23 -4.51 -13.09 -8.11
N ARG A 24 -4.60 -14.41 -8.04
CA ARG A 24 -3.45 -15.31 -8.04
C ARG A 24 -3.49 -16.21 -9.25
N VAL A 25 -2.32 -16.46 -9.81
CA VAL A 25 -2.12 -17.38 -10.93
C VAL A 25 -1.05 -18.40 -10.57
N ALA A 26 -1.29 -19.66 -10.88
CA ALA A 26 -0.37 -20.76 -10.63
C ALA A 26 0.15 -21.35 -11.95
N GLY A 27 1.26 -22.09 -11.88
CA GLY A 27 1.87 -22.73 -13.06
C GLY A 27 2.79 -21.81 -13.86
N VAL A 28 3.29 -20.73 -13.26
CA VAL A 28 4.22 -19.82 -13.93
C VAL A 28 5.59 -20.49 -14.08
N HIS A 29 6.18 -20.46 -15.27
CA HIS A 29 7.56 -20.89 -15.47
C HIS A 29 8.52 -19.77 -15.03
N PHE A 30 8.87 -19.76 -13.73
CA PHE A 30 9.67 -18.70 -13.12
C PHE A 30 11.03 -18.47 -13.80
N GLU A 31 11.71 -19.53 -14.23
CA GLU A 31 12.98 -19.41 -14.95
C GLU A 31 12.81 -18.62 -16.26
N ALA A 32 11.79 -18.95 -17.07
CA ALA A 32 11.50 -18.24 -18.31
C ALA A 32 11.14 -16.77 -18.06
N LEU A 33 10.36 -16.48 -17.01
CA LEU A 33 10.01 -15.11 -16.62
C LEU A 33 11.24 -14.31 -16.15
N LEU A 34 12.12 -14.92 -15.36
CA LEU A 34 13.33 -14.27 -14.85
C LEU A 34 14.38 -14.06 -15.95
N ASN A 35 14.56 -15.01 -16.86
CA ASN A 35 15.44 -14.85 -18.03
C ASN A 35 14.93 -13.70 -18.92
N PHE A 36 13.61 -13.64 -19.16
CA PHE A 36 13.03 -12.52 -19.90
C PHE A 36 13.28 -11.17 -19.21
N ALA A 37 13.19 -11.10 -17.89
CA ALA A 37 13.48 -9.88 -17.12
C ALA A 37 14.97 -9.48 -17.18
N GLU A 38 15.89 -10.45 -17.17
CA GLU A 38 17.33 -10.20 -17.33
C GLU A 38 17.67 -9.69 -18.74
N GLU A 39 17.06 -10.27 -19.78
CA GLU A 39 17.24 -9.86 -21.17
C GLU A 39 16.58 -8.51 -21.50
N ASN A 40 15.45 -8.21 -20.84
CA ASN A 40 14.60 -7.05 -21.13
C ASN A 40 14.28 -6.23 -19.86
N PRO A 41 15.29 -5.71 -19.14
CA PRO A 41 15.07 -5.03 -17.86
C PRO A 41 14.19 -3.77 -17.99
N GLY A 42 14.16 -3.13 -19.17
CA GLY A 42 13.32 -1.97 -19.45
C GLY A 42 11.81 -2.25 -19.50
N GLU A 43 11.41 -3.53 -19.52
CA GLU A 43 10.00 -3.92 -19.39
C GLU A 43 9.51 -3.87 -17.94
N PHE A 44 10.41 -3.78 -16.96
CA PHE A 44 10.11 -3.89 -15.54
C PHE A 44 10.52 -2.64 -14.77
N LEU A 45 9.82 -2.38 -13.66
CA LEU A 45 10.19 -1.34 -12.70
C LEU A 45 11.35 -1.85 -11.82
N LEU A 46 12.57 -1.68 -12.32
CA LEU A 46 13.81 -2.08 -11.64
C LEU A 46 14.67 -0.85 -11.39
N ALA A 47 15.28 -0.77 -10.21
CA ALA A 47 16.15 0.34 -9.82
C ALA A 47 15.49 1.74 -9.78
N GLU A 48 14.17 1.81 -9.61
CA GLU A 48 13.41 3.06 -9.63
C GLU A 48 13.68 4.02 -8.45
N SER A 49 14.45 3.61 -7.45
CA SER A 49 14.66 4.40 -6.23
C SER A 49 15.74 5.45 -6.45
N PRO A 50 15.42 6.76 -6.37
CA PRO A 50 16.43 7.81 -6.55
C PRO A 50 17.40 7.89 -5.35
N VAL A 51 17.03 7.32 -4.20
CA VAL A 51 17.86 7.30 -2.97
C VAL A 51 18.70 6.02 -2.84
N MET A 52 18.44 5.02 -3.68
CA MET A 52 19.23 3.79 -3.76
C MET A 52 19.52 3.49 -5.23
N PRO A 53 20.32 4.34 -5.91
CA PRO A 53 20.60 4.16 -7.32
C PRO A 53 21.32 2.83 -7.55
N THR A 54 20.79 2.05 -8.48
CA THR A 54 21.39 0.79 -8.90
C THR A 54 21.14 0.60 -10.40
N ASP A 55 21.76 -0.41 -11.01
CA ASP A 55 21.57 -0.70 -12.43
C ASP A 55 20.39 -1.68 -12.60
N PRO A 56 19.37 -1.37 -13.42
CA PRO A 56 18.29 -2.29 -13.75
C PRO A 56 18.77 -3.67 -14.20
N ARG A 57 19.85 -3.77 -14.97
CA ARG A 57 20.41 -5.05 -15.43
C ARG A 57 20.94 -5.88 -14.26
N GLU A 58 21.69 -5.24 -13.37
CA GLU A 58 22.19 -5.88 -12.15
C GLU A 58 21.05 -6.33 -11.24
N CYS A 59 19.99 -5.54 -11.10
CA CYS A 59 18.78 -5.94 -10.37
C CYS A 59 18.12 -7.18 -10.98
N ALA A 60 17.96 -7.22 -12.31
CA ALA A 60 17.37 -8.36 -13.00
C ALA A 60 18.21 -9.64 -12.84
N ARG A 61 19.55 -9.54 -12.99
CA ARG A 61 20.49 -10.64 -12.76
C ARG A 61 20.36 -11.21 -11.34
N ARG A 62 20.34 -10.34 -10.32
CA ARG A 62 20.17 -10.76 -8.91
C ARG A 62 18.83 -11.45 -8.66
N LEU A 63 17.74 -10.99 -9.30
CA LEU A 63 16.43 -11.64 -9.18
C LEU A 63 16.46 -13.04 -9.80
N ARG A 64 17.12 -13.20 -10.95
CA ARG A 64 17.30 -14.50 -11.60
C ARG A 64 18.10 -15.45 -10.71
N GLU A 65 19.25 -15.02 -10.20
CA GLU A 65 20.12 -15.83 -9.34
C GLU A 65 19.40 -16.32 -8.07
N ARG A 66 18.48 -15.52 -7.54
CA ARG A 66 17.65 -15.89 -6.39
C ARG A 66 16.47 -16.80 -6.74
N GLY A 67 16.11 -16.92 -8.02
CA GLY A 67 14.95 -17.70 -8.47
C GLY A 67 13.60 -17.14 -7.98
N TYR A 68 13.54 -15.88 -7.56
CA TYR A 68 12.36 -15.28 -6.91
C TYR A 68 11.80 -14.14 -7.76
N PRO A 69 10.72 -14.35 -8.55
CA PRO A 69 10.20 -13.38 -9.50
C PRO A 69 9.29 -12.33 -8.84
N TYR A 70 9.87 -11.55 -7.93
CA TYR A 70 9.25 -10.32 -7.44
C TYR A 70 9.52 -9.20 -8.45
N LEU A 71 8.57 -8.99 -9.36
CA LEU A 71 8.71 -8.13 -10.54
C LEU A 71 7.51 -7.20 -10.66
N ALA A 72 7.67 -6.09 -11.37
CA ALA A 72 6.56 -5.23 -11.74
C ALA A 72 6.68 -4.86 -13.22
N LEU A 73 5.79 -5.41 -14.06
CA LEU A 73 5.78 -5.14 -15.50
C LEU A 73 5.26 -3.71 -15.75
N SER A 74 6.09 -2.85 -16.32
CA SER A 74 5.85 -1.41 -16.43
C SER A 74 4.92 -1.06 -17.59
N ALA A 75 3.98 -0.15 -17.37
CA ALA A 75 3.17 0.44 -18.44
C ALA A 75 3.99 1.31 -19.41
N ALA A 76 5.20 1.73 -19.03
CA ALA A 76 6.14 2.40 -19.93
C ALA A 76 6.90 1.41 -20.83
N GLY A 77 6.88 0.12 -20.50
CA GLY A 77 7.53 -0.94 -21.28
C GLY A 77 6.86 -1.18 -22.64
N SER A 78 7.61 -1.78 -23.57
CA SER A 78 7.13 -2.09 -24.90
C SER A 78 6.14 -3.26 -24.92
N LEU A 79 6.07 -4.06 -23.86
CA LEU A 79 5.14 -5.18 -23.74
C LEU A 79 3.75 -4.70 -23.29
N LEU A 80 3.65 -4.03 -22.15
CA LEU A 80 2.36 -3.62 -21.57
C LEU A 80 1.83 -2.31 -22.17
N GLY A 81 2.70 -1.32 -22.40
CA GLY A 81 2.31 0.02 -22.85
C GLY A 81 1.46 0.05 -24.13
N PRO A 82 1.85 -0.64 -25.23
CA PRO A 82 1.02 -0.68 -26.44
C PRO A 82 -0.36 -1.30 -26.23
N ARG A 83 -0.47 -2.29 -25.32
CA ARG A 83 -1.72 -2.99 -25.01
C ARG A 83 -2.68 -2.13 -24.19
N ILE A 84 -2.14 -1.19 -23.42
CA ILE A 84 -2.94 -0.14 -22.80
C ILE A 84 -3.44 0.85 -23.87
N ARG A 85 -2.59 1.24 -24.83
CA ARG A 85 -2.95 2.20 -25.88
C ARG A 85 -3.98 1.67 -26.88
N ASP A 86 -3.91 0.37 -27.23
CA ASP A 86 -4.87 -0.27 -28.12
C ASP A 86 -6.16 -0.74 -27.42
N GLY A 87 -6.24 -0.57 -26.09
CA GLY A 87 -7.42 -0.91 -25.29
C GLY A 87 -7.58 -2.40 -24.96
N SER A 88 -6.64 -3.26 -25.35
CA SER A 88 -6.67 -4.69 -25.00
C SER A 88 -6.41 -4.95 -23.52
N VAL A 89 -5.72 -4.03 -22.85
CA VAL A 89 -5.51 -4.00 -21.39
C VAL A 89 -5.97 -2.64 -20.86
N PHE A 90 -6.63 -2.65 -19.71
CA PHE A 90 -7.08 -1.43 -19.03
C PHE A 90 -5.90 -0.56 -18.55
N PRO A 91 -6.07 0.76 -18.45
CA PRO A 91 -5.01 1.65 -17.94
C PRO A 91 -4.57 1.33 -16.50
N CYS A 92 -3.26 1.15 -16.32
CA CYS A 92 -2.61 0.95 -15.02
C CYS A 92 -1.14 1.40 -15.08
N THR A 93 -0.47 1.52 -13.93
CA THR A 93 0.96 1.88 -13.89
C THR A 93 1.88 0.70 -14.14
N ALA A 94 1.52 -0.47 -13.59
CA ALA A 94 2.27 -1.69 -13.74
C ALA A 94 1.42 -2.90 -13.31
N PHE A 95 1.85 -4.10 -13.71
CA PHE A 95 1.39 -5.35 -13.10
C PHE A 95 2.43 -5.76 -12.06
N PHE A 96 2.09 -5.63 -10.77
CA PHE A 96 2.95 -6.10 -9.69
C PHE A 96 2.76 -7.60 -9.51
N LEU A 97 3.86 -8.35 -9.62
CA LEU A 97 3.94 -9.80 -9.56
C LEU A 97 4.69 -10.19 -8.29
N THR A 98 3.97 -10.74 -7.31
CA THR A 98 4.53 -11.14 -6.02
C THR A 98 4.40 -12.65 -5.84
N PRO A 99 5.49 -13.40 -5.69
CA PRO A 99 5.40 -14.84 -5.46
C PRO A 99 4.68 -15.14 -4.14
N THR A 100 3.71 -16.05 -4.18
CA THR A 100 2.95 -16.52 -3.00
C THR A 100 3.20 -17.98 -2.69
N SER A 101 3.66 -18.77 -3.66
CA SER A 101 4.10 -20.15 -3.45
C SER A 101 5.11 -20.56 -4.50
N LEU A 102 6.35 -20.86 -4.08
CA LEU A 102 7.38 -21.36 -4.99
C LEU A 102 7.03 -22.76 -5.52
N ALA A 103 6.55 -23.65 -4.65
CA ALA A 103 6.17 -25.01 -5.01
C ALA A 103 5.05 -25.06 -6.07
N LYS A 104 4.03 -24.20 -5.94
CA LYS A 104 2.95 -24.10 -6.93
C LYS A 104 3.28 -23.20 -8.12
N ARG A 105 4.46 -22.56 -8.08
CA ARG A 105 4.86 -21.50 -9.00
C ARG A 105 3.76 -20.44 -9.15
N GLU A 106 3.30 -19.96 -8.00
CA GLU A 106 2.15 -19.07 -7.86
C GLU A 106 2.58 -17.61 -7.66
N LEU A 107 1.96 -16.71 -8.40
CA LEU A 107 2.09 -15.26 -8.28
C LEU A 107 0.76 -14.65 -7.85
N CYS A 108 0.79 -13.72 -6.89
CA CYS A 108 -0.22 -12.70 -6.72
C CYS A 108 0.03 -11.57 -7.73
N VAL A 109 -1.01 -11.19 -8.44
CA VAL A 109 -1.01 -10.14 -9.46
C VAL A 109 -1.86 -8.97 -8.94
N ASN A 110 -1.20 -7.83 -8.76
CA ASN A 110 -1.86 -6.56 -8.47
C ASN A 110 -1.69 -5.63 -9.67
N ALA A 111 -2.75 -5.56 -10.48
CA ALA A 111 -2.76 -4.83 -11.75
C ALA A 111 -3.99 -3.91 -11.87
N THR A 112 -5.15 -4.42 -11.44
CA THR A 112 -6.45 -3.78 -11.61
C THR A 112 -6.55 -2.45 -10.87
N ARG A 113 -7.30 -1.52 -11.45
CA ARG A 113 -7.41 -0.15 -10.98
C ARG A 113 -8.76 0.45 -11.36
N LEU A 114 -9.48 0.98 -10.37
CA LEU A 114 -10.70 1.76 -10.58
C LEU A 114 -10.70 2.99 -9.66
N ALA A 115 -10.49 4.17 -10.25
CA ALA A 115 -10.40 5.45 -9.54
C ALA A 115 -11.79 6.00 -9.15
N ASP A 116 -11.80 6.95 -8.21
CA ASP A 116 -12.96 7.80 -7.91
C ASP A 116 -14.23 7.06 -7.49
N VAL A 117 -14.05 5.93 -6.79
CA VAL A 117 -15.13 5.18 -6.14
C VAL A 117 -15.08 5.41 -4.63
N ASP A 118 -16.16 5.92 -4.06
CA ASP A 118 -16.32 5.99 -2.61
C ASP A 118 -16.54 4.57 -2.04
N ALA A 119 -15.50 3.98 -1.48
CA ALA A 119 -15.55 2.65 -0.89
C ALA A 119 -16.36 2.58 0.43
N THR A 120 -16.80 3.72 0.97
CA THR A 120 -17.69 3.77 2.13
C THR A 120 -19.15 3.50 1.78
N ASP A 121 -19.51 3.64 0.50
CA ASP A 121 -20.79 3.25 -0.05
C ASP A 121 -20.74 1.75 -0.44
N PRO A 122 -21.61 0.90 0.15
CA PRO A 122 -21.62 -0.52 -0.16
C PRO A 122 -22.05 -0.84 -1.59
N ASP A 123 -22.95 -0.06 -2.19
CA ASP A 123 -23.47 -0.30 -3.53
C ASP A 123 -22.41 0.03 -4.57
N ARG A 124 -21.74 1.19 -4.42
CA ARG A 124 -20.60 1.57 -5.26
C ARG A 124 -19.45 0.56 -5.18
N ARG A 125 -19.22 0.00 -3.99
CA ARG A 125 -18.20 -1.04 -3.80
C ARG A 125 -18.57 -2.35 -4.50
N SER A 126 -19.84 -2.71 -4.48
CA SER A 126 -20.36 -3.89 -5.18
C SER A 126 -20.27 -3.71 -6.70
N GLU A 127 -20.66 -2.55 -7.22
CA GLU A 127 -20.54 -2.19 -8.65
C GLU A 127 -19.08 -2.28 -9.12
N ALA A 128 -18.14 -1.74 -8.33
CA ALA A 128 -16.72 -1.75 -8.63
C ALA A 128 -16.13 -3.15 -8.80
N TYR A 129 -16.67 -4.15 -8.08
CA TYR A 129 -16.15 -5.52 -8.14
C TYR A 129 -16.27 -6.11 -9.55
N ALA A 130 -17.39 -5.91 -10.24
CA ALA A 130 -17.62 -6.43 -11.59
C ALA A 130 -16.59 -5.86 -12.59
N SER A 131 -16.37 -4.55 -12.55
CA SER A 131 -15.37 -3.89 -13.41
C SER A 131 -13.95 -4.38 -13.11
N LEU A 132 -13.58 -4.53 -11.84
CA LEU A 132 -12.27 -5.02 -11.45
C LEU A 132 -12.06 -6.50 -11.79
N ALA A 133 -13.11 -7.32 -11.74
CA ALA A 133 -13.06 -8.72 -12.16
C ALA A 133 -12.84 -8.85 -13.67
N ALA A 134 -13.52 -8.03 -14.48
CA ALA A 134 -13.29 -7.98 -15.93
C ALA A 134 -11.86 -7.54 -16.26
N GLN A 135 -11.30 -6.60 -15.50
CA GLN A 135 -9.89 -6.23 -15.61
C GLN A 135 -8.95 -7.39 -15.25
N ALA A 136 -9.22 -8.14 -14.18
CA ALA A 136 -8.42 -9.31 -13.81
C ALA A 136 -8.41 -10.37 -14.93
N GLU A 137 -9.55 -10.59 -15.59
CA GLU A 137 -9.65 -11.50 -16.73
C GLU A 137 -8.85 -10.99 -17.95
N ALA A 138 -8.93 -9.68 -18.25
CA ALA A 138 -8.14 -9.07 -19.31
C ALA A 138 -6.63 -9.19 -19.04
N ALA A 139 -6.20 -8.97 -17.80
CA ALA A 139 -4.82 -9.15 -17.36
C ALA A 139 -4.37 -10.61 -17.53
N LEU A 140 -5.20 -11.59 -17.14
CA LEU A 140 -4.93 -13.01 -17.31
C LEU A 140 -4.75 -13.39 -18.79
N ARG A 141 -5.64 -12.93 -19.67
CA ARG A 141 -5.52 -13.15 -21.13
C ARG A 141 -4.25 -12.55 -21.69
N PHE A 142 -3.91 -11.32 -21.30
CA PHE A 142 -2.67 -10.67 -21.71
C PHE A 142 -1.44 -11.45 -21.25
N MET A 143 -1.36 -11.84 -19.97
CA MET A 143 -0.23 -12.58 -19.43
C MET A 143 -0.01 -13.89 -20.17
N LYS A 144 -1.08 -14.66 -20.44
CA LYS A 144 -1.00 -15.90 -21.24
C LYS A 144 -0.45 -15.66 -22.64
N ALA A 145 -0.93 -14.61 -23.29
CA ALA A 145 -0.62 -14.34 -24.69
C ALA A 145 0.77 -13.69 -24.90
N LYS A 146 1.26 -12.93 -23.92
CA LYS A 146 2.38 -11.99 -24.13
C LYS A 146 3.51 -12.09 -23.12
N LEU A 147 3.29 -12.57 -21.90
CA LEU A 147 4.32 -12.58 -20.86
C LEU A 147 5.06 -13.93 -20.85
N PRO A 148 6.37 -13.98 -21.12
CA PRO A 148 7.13 -15.22 -21.08
C PRO A 148 7.02 -15.93 -19.72
N GLY A 149 6.87 -17.25 -19.77
CA GLY A 149 6.63 -18.11 -18.62
C GLY A 149 5.18 -18.14 -18.12
N CYS A 150 4.28 -17.34 -18.69
CA CYS A 150 2.88 -17.26 -18.29
C CYS A 150 1.90 -18.01 -19.22
N GLN A 151 2.38 -18.74 -20.23
CA GLN A 151 1.54 -19.32 -21.29
C GLN A 151 0.52 -20.35 -20.75
N GLU A 152 0.91 -21.11 -19.73
CA GLU A 152 0.11 -22.21 -19.17
C GLU A 152 -0.52 -21.88 -17.81
N ILE A 153 -0.51 -20.60 -17.40
CA ILE A 153 -0.99 -20.24 -16.07
C ILE A 153 -2.48 -20.53 -15.91
N VAL A 154 -2.87 -20.83 -14.69
CA VAL A 154 -4.29 -20.96 -14.30
C VAL A 154 -4.62 -19.97 -13.20
N LEU A 155 -5.84 -19.43 -13.24
CA LEU A 155 -6.35 -18.60 -12.15
C LEU A 155 -6.54 -19.51 -10.92
N SER A 156 -5.79 -19.26 -9.84
CA SER A 156 -5.86 -20.07 -8.62
C SER A 156 -6.76 -19.44 -7.56
N ALA A 157 -6.83 -18.11 -7.50
CA ALA A 157 -7.71 -17.40 -6.58
C ALA A 157 -7.99 -15.97 -7.05
N VAL A 158 -9.10 -15.40 -6.58
CA VAL A 158 -9.40 -13.97 -6.66
C VAL A 158 -9.65 -13.47 -5.24
N ALA A 159 -9.24 -12.24 -4.94
CA ALA A 159 -9.51 -11.65 -3.63
C ALA A 159 -11.02 -11.59 -3.38
N HIS A 160 -11.45 -12.03 -2.18
CA HIS A 160 -12.85 -12.05 -1.78
C HIS A 160 -13.45 -10.64 -1.56
N ARG A 161 -12.61 -9.60 -1.50
CA ARG A 161 -13.00 -8.20 -1.35
C ARG A 161 -12.13 -7.31 -2.21
N VAL A 162 -12.71 -6.19 -2.66
CA VAL A 162 -11.94 -5.12 -3.27
C VAL A 162 -10.96 -4.52 -2.26
N GLY A 163 -9.73 -4.32 -2.70
CA GLY A 163 -8.70 -3.58 -2.01
C GLY A 163 -9.04 -2.10 -2.01
N VAL A 164 -9.14 -1.53 -0.82
CA VAL A 164 -9.47 -0.12 -0.60
C VAL A 164 -8.23 0.62 -0.12
N ARG A 165 -7.79 1.61 -0.89
CA ARG A 165 -6.63 2.45 -0.54
C ARG A 165 -7.01 3.60 0.39
N GLU A 166 -8.12 4.27 0.11
CA GLU A 166 -8.49 5.51 0.76
C GLU A 166 -9.99 5.53 1.09
N THR A 167 -10.34 6.00 2.29
CA THR A 167 -11.73 6.30 2.70
C THR A 167 -11.75 7.54 3.60
N ARG A 168 -12.00 7.37 4.89
CA ARG A 168 -12.08 8.43 5.91
C ARG A 168 -10.84 8.39 6.79
N ARG A 169 -10.31 9.58 7.09
CA ARG A 169 -9.26 9.84 8.08
C ARG A 169 -9.84 10.68 9.21
N ILE A 170 -9.51 10.37 10.45
CA ILE A 170 -9.95 11.18 11.59
C ILE A 170 -9.28 12.55 11.57
N HIS A 171 -9.93 13.55 12.17
CA HIS A 171 -9.20 14.71 12.68
C HIS A 171 -8.69 14.36 14.07
N GLY A 172 -7.39 14.07 14.17
CA GLY A 172 -6.74 13.77 15.43
C GLY A 172 -6.25 15.01 16.17
N GLU A 173 -5.84 14.85 17.42
CA GLU A 173 -5.17 15.91 18.20
C GLU A 173 -3.96 16.47 17.43
N GLN A 174 -3.18 15.58 16.82
CA GLN A 174 -2.15 15.90 15.82
C GLN A 174 -2.55 15.41 14.42
N THR A 175 -1.85 15.90 13.40
CA THR A 175 -2.00 15.45 12.01
C THR A 175 -0.62 15.17 11.46
N LEU A 176 -0.41 13.95 10.97
CA LEU A 176 0.82 13.62 10.24
C LEU A 176 0.81 14.36 8.90
N ASN A 177 1.73 15.31 8.75
CA ASN A 177 1.83 16.16 7.56
C ASN A 177 2.78 15.56 6.52
N THR A 178 2.59 15.96 5.26
CA THR A 178 3.35 15.45 4.12
C THR A 178 4.84 15.77 4.26
N GLU A 179 5.15 16.96 4.74
CA GLU A 179 6.50 17.45 4.97
C GLU A 179 7.21 16.61 6.03
N ALA A 180 6.51 16.23 7.11
CA ALA A 180 7.08 15.36 8.14
C ALA A 180 7.48 13.98 7.58
N VAL A 181 6.67 13.44 6.67
CA VAL A 181 6.95 12.17 5.98
C VAL A 181 8.13 12.32 5.02
N ILE A 182 8.12 13.33 4.14
CA ILE A 182 9.18 13.53 3.13
C ILE A 182 10.52 13.82 3.82
N GLU A 183 10.52 14.66 4.84
CA GLU A 183 11.75 15.03 5.57
C GLU A 183 12.20 14.00 6.58
N GLY A 184 11.48 12.88 6.77
CA GLY A 184 11.86 11.86 7.76
C GLY A 184 11.90 12.40 9.19
N GLN A 185 10.91 13.21 9.57
CA GLN A 185 10.91 13.86 10.88
C GLN A 185 10.66 12.85 12.01
N ASP A 186 11.41 13.02 13.10
CA ASP A 186 11.17 12.32 14.35
C ASP A 186 10.14 13.06 15.21
N ALA A 187 9.60 12.39 16.23
CA ALA A 187 8.66 12.97 17.17
C ALA A 187 8.88 12.40 18.58
N PRO A 188 8.97 13.25 19.62
CA PRO A 188 9.19 12.78 21.00
C PRO A 188 8.05 11.89 21.51
N ASP A 189 6.86 12.06 20.95
CA ASP A 189 5.64 11.29 21.22
C ASP A 189 5.32 10.28 20.10
N GLY A 190 6.31 9.92 19.28
CA GLY A 190 6.17 8.91 18.23
C GLY A 190 5.82 7.53 18.79
N VAL A 191 4.86 6.84 18.20
CA VAL A 191 4.44 5.49 18.65
C VAL A 191 4.56 4.43 17.57
N ALA A 192 4.97 4.82 16.36
CA ALA A 192 5.27 3.94 15.25
C ALA A 192 6.19 4.66 14.26
N ARG A 193 6.93 3.88 13.45
CA ARG A 193 7.73 4.41 12.34
C ARG A 193 7.20 4.00 10.97
N GLY A 194 7.27 4.93 10.03
CA GLY A 194 7.06 4.68 8.60
C GLY A 194 8.31 4.99 7.78
N ALA A 195 8.52 4.22 6.71
CA ALA A 195 9.62 4.44 5.76
C ALA A 195 9.17 4.25 4.30
N HIS A 196 7.86 4.06 4.07
CA HIS A 196 7.33 3.93 2.72
C HIS A 196 7.40 5.29 2.01
N HIS A 197 7.52 5.27 0.69
CA HIS A 197 7.36 6.47 -0.12
C HIS A 197 5.95 7.05 0.08
N VAL A 198 5.80 8.37 -0.05
CA VAL A 198 4.48 8.93 -0.36
C VAL A 198 4.04 8.30 -1.68
N ASP A 199 2.95 7.55 -1.67
CA ASP A 199 2.44 6.81 -2.83
C ASP A 199 0.97 7.15 -3.09
N ILE A 200 0.75 8.04 -4.05
CA ILE A 200 -0.56 8.55 -4.43
C ILE A 200 -0.88 8.12 -5.85
N HIS A 201 -1.94 7.33 -5.98
CA HIS A 201 -2.41 6.80 -7.26
C HIS A 201 -3.49 7.70 -7.87
N GLY A 202 -3.30 8.12 -9.11
CA GLY A 202 -4.30 8.83 -9.91
C GLY A 202 -5.06 7.92 -10.88
N SER A 203 -5.85 8.55 -11.75
CA SER A 203 -6.52 7.88 -12.87
C SER A 203 -5.52 7.46 -13.96
N GLY A 204 -5.91 6.47 -14.77
CA GLY A 204 -5.08 5.96 -15.85
C GLY A 204 -3.74 5.40 -15.37
N THR A 205 -2.65 5.90 -15.96
CA THR A 205 -1.26 5.55 -15.63
C THR A 205 -0.60 6.52 -14.66
N HIS A 206 -1.33 7.49 -14.08
CA HIS A 206 -0.74 8.49 -13.20
C HIS A 206 -0.48 7.93 -11.79
N GLN A 207 0.69 8.26 -11.24
CA GLN A 207 1.09 7.95 -9.86
C GLN A 207 2.20 8.91 -9.43
N VAL A 208 2.12 9.38 -8.19
CA VAL A 208 3.13 10.21 -7.55
C VAL A 208 3.83 9.38 -6.49
N ARG A 209 5.16 9.27 -6.58
CA ARG A 209 6.01 8.58 -5.62
C ARG A 209 7.11 9.52 -5.15
N ILE A 210 7.15 9.79 -3.85
CA ILE A 210 8.21 10.63 -3.24
C ILE A 210 8.86 9.82 -2.11
N PRO A 211 10.16 9.51 -2.19
CA PRO A 211 10.85 8.81 -1.11
C PRO A 211 10.91 9.67 0.16
N VAL A 212 11.05 9.01 1.29
CA VAL A 212 11.56 9.68 2.50
C VAL A 212 13.00 10.10 2.22
N ARG A 213 13.37 11.31 2.62
CA ARG A 213 14.71 11.87 2.47
C ARG A 213 15.76 10.86 2.94
N ASP A 214 16.79 10.69 2.11
CA ASP A 214 17.92 9.77 2.33
C ASP A 214 17.54 8.29 2.54
N GLY A 215 16.32 7.89 2.14
CA GLY A 215 15.81 6.55 2.41
C GLY A 215 15.52 6.28 3.89
N GLY A 216 15.34 7.35 4.67
CA GLY A 216 15.13 7.29 6.11
C GLY A 216 13.72 6.86 6.53
N SER A 217 13.33 7.27 7.74
CA SER A 217 12.02 6.99 8.32
C SER A 217 11.47 8.21 9.03
N TYR A 218 10.17 8.23 9.29
CA TYR A 218 9.48 9.27 10.06
C TYR A 218 8.70 8.63 11.22
N ALA A 219 8.52 9.39 12.29
CA ALA A 219 7.70 9.01 13.42
C ALA A 219 6.22 9.33 13.17
N ILE A 220 5.32 8.51 13.71
CA ILE A 220 3.88 8.75 13.77
C ILE A 220 3.54 9.16 15.22
N PRO A 221 3.25 10.45 15.50
CA PRO A 221 2.90 10.92 16.83
C PRO A 221 1.64 10.26 17.40
N PHE A 222 1.59 10.02 18.71
CA PHE A 222 0.45 9.39 19.37
C PHE A 222 -0.87 10.16 19.15
N GLY A 223 -0.83 11.50 19.14
CA GLY A 223 -2.00 12.32 18.90
C GLY A 223 -2.59 12.18 17.49
N CYS A 224 -1.88 11.55 16.55
CA CYS A 224 -2.47 11.17 15.25
C CYS A 224 -3.51 10.06 15.37
N LEU A 225 -3.50 9.31 16.48
CA LEU A 225 -4.41 8.21 16.76
C LEU A 225 -5.61 8.63 17.63
N ILE A 226 -5.59 9.82 18.22
CA ILE A 226 -6.62 10.30 19.15
C ILE A 226 -7.60 11.22 18.40
N PRO A 227 -8.85 10.82 18.13
CA PRO A 227 -9.83 11.68 17.47
C PRO A 227 -10.22 12.88 18.36
N ARG A 228 -10.21 14.09 17.80
CA ARG A 228 -10.55 15.32 18.53
C ARG A 228 -11.95 15.24 19.15
N GLY A 229 -12.03 15.68 20.41
CA GLY A 229 -13.28 15.77 21.16
C GLY A 229 -13.76 14.45 21.74
N LEU A 230 -13.02 13.35 21.58
CA LEU A 230 -13.32 12.05 22.19
C LEU A 230 -12.23 11.67 23.18
N ARG A 231 -12.64 11.14 24.34
CA ARG A 231 -11.73 10.82 25.45
C ARG A 231 -11.34 9.35 25.52
N ASN A 232 -12.16 8.46 24.97
CA ASN A 232 -12.04 7.01 25.15
C ASN A 232 -12.06 6.24 23.81
N LEU A 233 -11.58 6.88 22.74
CA LEU A 233 -11.51 6.28 21.40
C LEU A 233 -10.11 6.49 20.82
N LEU A 234 -9.56 5.45 20.21
CA LEU A 234 -8.35 5.49 19.40
C LEU A 234 -8.66 4.98 18.00
N ALA A 235 -8.06 5.61 16.98
CA ALA A 235 -8.17 5.20 15.59
C ALA A 235 -6.78 4.91 15.02
N ALA A 236 -6.55 3.65 14.67
CA ALA A 236 -5.27 3.15 14.18
C ALA A 236 -5.32 2.68 12.72
N GLY A 237 -4.16 2.62 12.09
CA GLY A 237 -4.00 2.23 10.69
C GLY A 237 -4.52 3.26 9.71
N ARG A 238 -5.16 2.80 8.63
CA ARG A 238 -5.49 3.62 7.45
C ARG A 238 -6.32 4.88 7.78
N CYS A 239 -7.09 4.86 8.86
CA CYS A 239 -7.96 5.96 9.27
C CYS A 239 -7.32 6.98 10.22
N LEU A 240 -6.02 6.85 10.53
CA LEU A 240 -5.29 7.82 11.37
C LEU A 240 -5.35 9.24 10.81
N SER A 241 -5.06 10.21 11.67
CA SER A 241 -5.03 11.62 11.31
C SER A 241 -3.79 11.97 10.48
N SER A 242 -4.00 12.29 9.20
CA SER A 242 -2.92 12.71 8.31
C SER A 242 -3.42 13.61 7.16
N SER A 243 -2.48 14.32 6.53
CA SER A 243 -2.69 14.79 5.16
C SER A 243 -2.94 13.60 4.23
N ARG A 244 -3.51 13.87 3.06
CA ARG A 244 -3.84 12.82 2.08
C ARG A 244 -2.57 12.15 1.57
N GLU A 245 -1.55 12.95 1.29
CA GLU A 245 -0.27 12.54 0.74
C GLU A 245 0.52 11.74 1.79
N ALA A 246 0.61 12.22 3.04
CA ALA A 246 1.21 11.47 4.13
C ALA A 246 0.52 10.12 4.35
N ASN A 247 -0.80 10.06 4.21
CA ASN A 247 -1.53 8.79 4.28
C ASN A 247 -1.05 7.80 3.21
N GLY A 248 -0.67 8.27 2.02
CA GLY A 248 -0.10 7.45 0.95
C GLY A 248 1.13 6.65 1.38
N SER A 249 1.88 7.14 2.37
CA SER A 249 2.97 6.41 3.01
C SER A 249 2.50 5.64 4.26
N ALA A 250 1.77 6.30 5.16
CA ALA A 250 1.43 5.76 6.48
C ALA A 250 0.35 4.67 6.48
N ARG A 251 -0.37 4.46 5.36
CA ARG A 251 -1.45 3.46 5.26
C ARG A 251 -1.01 2.04 4.92
N VAL A 252 0.29 1.78 4.80
CA VAL A 252 0.81 0.45 4.46
C VAL A 252 0.71 -0.52 5.64
N MET A 253 0.84 -1.82 5.37
CA MET A 253 0.56 -2.86 6.36
C MET A 253 1.43 -2.73 7.62
N GLY A 254 2.74 -2.46 7.47
CA GLY A 254 3.65 -2.34 8.61
C GLY A 254 3.27 -1.22 9.57
N THR A 255 3.03 -0.01 9.06
CA THR A 255 2.59 1.14 9.87
C THR A 255 1.19 0.93 10.44
N CYS A 256 0.28 0.25 9.73
CA CYS A 256 -1.03 -0.09 10.27
C CYS A 256 -0.96 -1.07 11.44
N LEU A 257 -0.07 -2.06 11.37
CA LEU A 257 0.17 -2.99 12.48
C LEU A 257 0.79 -2.27 13.67
N ALA A 258 1.83 -1.47 13.45
CA ALA A 258 2.52 -0.72 14.51
C ALA A 258 1.59 0.29 15.22
N THR A 259 0.79 1.04 14.47
CA THR A 259 -0.20 1.95 15.09
C THR A 259 -1.33 1.19 15.79
N GLY A 260 -1.67 -0.03 15.33
CA GLY A 260 -2.62 -0.91 15.99
C GLY A 260 -2.10 -1.43 17.33
N GLU A 261 -0.85 -1.86 17.37
CA GLU A 261 -0.13 -2.24 18.60
C GLU A 261 -0.08 -1.06 19.58
N ALA A 262 0.35 0.12 19.12
CA ALA A 262 0.36 1.34 19.92
C ALA A 262 -1.01 1.67 20.53
N ALA A 263 -2.08 1.63 19.72
CA ALA A 263 -3.42 1.91 20.21
C ALA A 263 -3.92 0.86 21.22
N GLY A 264 -3.65 -0.42 20.98
CA GLY A 264 -4.02 -1.51 21.89
C GLY A 264 -3.28 -1.43 23.23
N THR A 265 -1.96 -1.20 23.18
CA THR A 265 -1.13 -1.03 24.37
C THR A 265 -1.55 0.21 25.18
N ALA A 266 -1.85 1.32 24.50
CA ALA A 266 -2.35 2.53 25.15
C ALA A 266 -3.69 2.29 25.86
N ALA A 267 -4.63 1.61 25.20
CA ALA A 267 -5.92 1.26 25.79
C ALA A 267 -5.77 0.32 27.01
N ALA A 268 -4.87 -0.67 26.94
CA ALA A 268 -4.59 -1.57 28.05
C ALA A 268 -3.98 -0.83 29.25
N LEU A 269 -3.01 0.06 29.03
CA LEU A 269 -2.41 0.88 30.08
C LEU A 269 -3.42 1.83 30.72
N ALA A 270 -4.26 2.48 29.90
CA ALA A 270 -5.32 3.36 30.38
C ALA A 270 -6.32 2.60 31.27
N ALA A 271 -6.78 1.42 30.82
CA ALA A 271 -7.69 0.57 31.58
C ALA A 271 -7.06 0.09 32.90
N ALA A 272 -5.80 -0.37 32.88
CA ALA A 272 -5.10 -0.85 34.07
C ALA A 272 -4.93 0.24 35.15
N ARG A 273 -4.89 1.51 34.73
CA ARG A 273 -4.74 2.69 35.61
C ARG A 273 -6.07 3.35 35.95
N GLY A 274 -7.20 2.82 35.46
CA GLY A 274 -8.52 3.43 35.66
C GLY A 274 -8.69 4.79 34.97
N LEU A 275 -7.91 5.07 33.91
CA LEU A 275 -8.04 6.31 33.13
C LEU A 275 -9.25 6.20 32.21
N ASN A 276 -10.18 7.16 32.32
CA ASN A 276 -11.35 7.29 31.43
C ASN A 276 -11.11 8.30 30.29
N ASP A 277 -9.94 8.92 30.26
CA ASP A 277 -9.51 9.86 29.24
C ASP A 277 -8.08 9.52 28.80
N ILE A 278 -7.93 9.15 27.53
CA ILE A 278 -6.66 8.71 26.96
C ILE A 278 -5.60 9.82 26.96
N HIS A 279 -6.02 11.09 27.02
CA HIS A 279 -5.12 12.23 27.14
C HIS A 279 -4.37 12.26 28.48
N GLN A 280 -4.84 11.51 29.49
CA GLN A 280 -4.18 11.40 30.78
C GLN A 280 -3.05 10.36 30.79
N LEU A 281 -2.93 9.54 29.74
CA LEU A 281 -1.86 8.55 29.64
C LEU A 281 -0.53 9.24 29.30
N PRO A 282 0.51 9.13 30.15
CA PRO A 282 1.84 9.62 29.78
C PRO A 282 2.38 8.84 28.58
N VAL A 283 2.65 9.54 27.47
CA VAL A 283 3.12 8.88 26.23
C VAL A 283 4.48 8.20 26.43
N ALA A 284 5.31 8.69 27.36
CA ALA A 284 6.55 8.03 27.74
C ALA A 284 6.31 6.58 28.20
N ASP A 285 5.33 6.35 29.07
CA ASP A 285 5.01 5.01 29.57
C ASP A 285 4.52 4.07 28.46
N LEU A 286 3.77 4.63 27.50
CA LEU A 286 3.37 3.89 26.29
C LEU A 286 4.59 3.52 25.44
N ARG A 287 5.50 4.48 25.20
CA ARG A 287 6.72 4.26 24.43
C ARG A 287 7.63 3.24 25.11
N ASP A 288 7.74 3.27 26.43
CA ASP A 288 8.52 2.29 27.20
C ASP A 288 7.93 0.88 27.06
N ALA A 289 6.61 0.76 27.16
CA ALA A 289 5.91 -0.51 26.95
C ALA A 289 6.10 -1.05 25.52
N LEU A 290 5.99 -0.20 24.51
CA LEU A 290 6.22 -0.56 23.10
C LEU A 290 7.68 -0.99 22.86
N SER A 291 8.64 -0.24 23.41
CA SER A 291 10.06 -0.56 23.29
C SER A 291 10.39 -1.89 23.96
N ALA A 292 9.80 -2.17 25.13
CA ALA A 292 9.93 -3.45 25.82
C ALA A 292 9.34 -4.63 25.04
N GLN A 293 8.39 -4.38 24.14
CA GLN A 293 7.79 -5.36 23.23
C GLN A 293 8.58 -5.51 21.91
N GLY A 294 9.64 -4.72 21.71
CA GLY A 294 10.47 -4.75 20.52
C GLY A 294 10.02 -3.83 19.39
N ALA A 295 9.10 -2.90 19.65
CA ALA A 295 8.69 -1.90 18.67
C ALA A 295 9.84 -0.94 18.34
N ILE A 296 9.90 -0.50 17.09
CA ILE A 296 10.83 0.53 16.61
C ILE A 296 10.08 1.87 16.62
N LEU A 297 10.57 2.82 17.42
CA LEU A 297 9.95 4.13 17.66
C LEU A 297 10.70 5.29 17.04
#